data_AF-A0A359FS53-F1
#
_entry.id   AF-A0A359FS53-F1
#
_cell.length_a   1.000
_cell.length_b   1.000
_cell.length_c   1.000
_cell.angle_alpha   90.00
_cell.angle_beta   90.00
_cell.angle_gamma   90.00
#
_symmetry.space_group_name_H-M   'P 1'
#
loop_
_entity.id
_entity.type
_entity.pdbx_description
1 polymer ?
#
loop_
_entity_poly.entity_id
_entity_poly.type
_entity_poly.pdbx_seq_one_letter_code
_entity_poly.pdbx_strand_id
1 'polypeptide(L)' 'MTFYTYILFSEARNRDYIGSCEDLAIRLARHNAGAPPFN' A
#
# COMPACT_ATOMS: atom_id res chain seq x y z
N MET A 1 -1.16 -11.14 -15.84
CA MET A 1 -0.60 -10.25 -14.81
C MET A 1 -0.49 -11.00 -13.50
N THR A 2 0.61 -10.81 -12.76
CA THR A 2 0.78 -11.33 -11.40
C THR A 2 0.28 -10.29 -10.41
N PHE A 3 -0.56 -10.69 -9.48
CA PHE A 3 -1.00 -9.84 -8.37
C PHE A 3 -0.37 -10.32 -7.07
N TYR A 4 -0.03 -9.38 -6.21
CA TYR A 4 0.48 -9.62 -4.87
C TYR A 4 -0.55 -9.16 -3.85
N THR A 5 -0.80 -9.98 -2.84
CA THR A 5 -1.45 -9.56 -1.60
C THR A 5 -0.37 -9.13 -0.62
N TYR A 6 -0.59 -8.02 0.07
CA TYR A 6 0.40 -7.44 0.98
C TYR A 6 -0.25 -6.95 2.27
N ILE A 7 0.58 -6.81 3.30
CA ILE A 7 0.28 -6.13 4.56
C ILE A 7 1.37 -5.07 4.78
N LEU A 8 0.98 -3.82 4.99
CA LEU A 8 1.87 -2.71 5.32
C LEU A 8 1.51 -2.16 6.70
N PHE A 9 2.46 -2.15 7.63
CA PHE A 9 2.29 -1.45 8.89
C PHE A 9 2.70 0.02 8.73
N SER A 10 1.81 0.94 9.10
CA SER A 10 2.13 2.38 9.12
C SER A 10 2.60 2.79 10.51
N GLU A 11 3.89 3.10 10.63
CA GLU A 11 4.47 3.61 11.88
C GLU A 11 3.82 4.94 12.31
N ALA A 12 3.58 5.85 11.36
CA ALA A 12 2.99 7.16 11.65
C ALA A 12 1.53 7.09 12.14
N ARG A 13 0.78 6.05 11.75
CA ARG A 13 -0.65 5.89 12.11
C ARG A 13 -0.90 4.71 13.06
N ASN A 14 0.16 3.99 13.42
CA ASN A 14 0.12 2.77 14.23
C ASN A 14 -0.99 1.79 13.78
N ARG A 15 -1.06 1.50 12.48
CA ARG A 15 -2.13 0.67 11.89
C ARG A 15 -1.66 -0.10 10.66
N ASP A 16 -2.20 -1.30 10.49
CA ASP A 16 -2.02 -2.15 9.31
C ASP A 16 -2.92 -1.75 8.13
N TYR A 17 -2.35 -1.88 6.93
CA TYR A 17 -3.04 -1.75 5.64
C TYR A 17 -2.90 -3.06 4.88
N ILE A 18 -4.04 -3.67 4.56
CA ILE A 18 -4.12 -4.90 3.79
C ILE A 18 -4.64 -4.56 2.40
N GLY A 19 -4.00 -5.08 1.36
CA GLY A 19 -4.47 -4.85 0.00
C GLY A 19 -3.78 -5.75 -1.02
N SER A 20 -4.10 -5.52 -2.28
CA SER A 20 -3.47 -6.18 -3.42
C SER A 20 -3.07 -5.19 -4.50
N CYS A 21 -2.05 -5.54 -5.28
CA CYS A 21 -1.57 -4.73 -6.41
C CYS A 21 -0.75 -5.57 -7.40
N GLU A 22 -0.53 -5.04 -8.60
CA GLU A 22 0.38 -5.63 -9.59
C GLU A 22 1.85 -5.22 -9.34
N ASP A 23 2.07 -4.04 -8.74
CA ASP A 23 3.39 -3.46 -8.49
C ASP A 23 3.50 -2.97 -7.02
N LEU A 24 4.31 -3.67 -6.24
CA LEU A 24 4.57 -3.38 -4.83
C LEU A 24 5.31 -2.05 -4.62
N ALA A 25 6.22 -1.67 -5.52
CA ALA A 25 7.04 -0.47 -5.38
C ALA A 25 6.18 0.80 -5.56
N ILE A 26 5.35 0.83 -6.61
CA ILE A 26 4.38 1.91 -6.84
C ILE A 26 3.40 1.98 -5.66
N ARG A 27 2.93 0.83 -5.18
CA ARG A 27 1.96 0.77 -4.09
C ARG A 27 2.52 1.32 -2.79
N LEU A 28 3.74 0.95 -2.43
CA LEU A 28 4.43 1.46 -1.24
C LEU A 28 4.66 2.97 -1.32
N ALA A 29 5.11 3.47 -2.48
CA ALA A 29 5.31 4.90 -2.70
C ALA A 29 4.02 5.70 -2.52
N ARG A 30 2.88 5.22 -3.05
CA ARG A 30 1.56 5.86 -2.87
C ARG A 30 1.12 5.91 -1.40
N HIS A 31 1.33 4.82 -0.64
CA HIS A 31 1.04 4.78 0.79
C HIS A 31 1.85 5.83 1.56
N ASN A 32 3.15 5.94 1.26
CA ASN A 32 4.04 6.91 1.90
C ASN A 32 3.73 8.36 1.48
N ALA A 33 3.24 8.59 0.27
CA ALA A 33 2.77 9.90 -0.19
C ALA A 33 1.44 10.33 0.45
N GLY A 34 0.79 9.45 1.24
CA GLY A 34 -0.53 9.72 1.82
C GLY A 34 -1.65 9.77 0.78
N ALA A 35 -1.42 9.21 -0.42
CA ALA A 35 -2.41 9.20 -1.48
C ALA A 35 -3.62 8.35 -1.05
N PRO A 36 -4.86 8.86 -1.20
CA PRO A 36 -6.04 8.06 -0.93
C PRO A 36 -6.14 6.91 -1.93
N PRO A 37 -6.80 5.80 -1.57
CA PRO A 37 -6.85 4.58 -2.38
C PRO A 37 -7.48 4.73 -3.78
N PHE A 38 -8.13 5.86 -4.09
CA PHE A 38 -8.96 6.03 -5.29
C PHE A 38 -8.75 7.33 -6.11
N ASN A 39 -7.75 8.16 -5.81
CA ASN A 39 -7.38 9.28 -6.70
C ASN A 39 -6.08 8.98 -7.47
#